data_AF-A0A6L4ZJM1-F1
#
_entry.id   AF-A0A6L4ZJM1-F1
#
_cell.length_a   1.000
_cell.length_b   1.000
_cell.length_c   1.000
_cell.angle_alpha   90.00
_cell.angle_beta   90.00
_cell.angle_gamma   90.00
#
_symmetry.space_group_name_H-M   'P 1'
#
loop_
_entity.id
_entity.type
_entity.pdbx_description
1 polymer ?
#
loop_
_entity_poly.entity_id
_entity_poly.type
_entity_poly.pdbx_seq_one_letter_code
_entity_poly.pdbx_strand_id
1 'polypeptide(L)'
;MEEIKIQTEKVDDVPLILHMISEMRIGPIIDEIIKPHGNREGLSVGTMIMIWLSYILSQSDHRMSEVEQWVASQIIMLNAKNLSSRSNRGKRFCR
;
A
#
# COMPACT_ATOMS: atom_id res chain seq x y z
N MET A 1 -16.68 23.50 -22.55
CA MET A 1 -16.58 23.80 -21.11
C MET A 1 -16.47 22.44 -20.45
N GLU A 2 -15.29 22.05 -19.96
CA GLU A 2 -15.12 20.75 -19.31
C GLU A 2 -15.82 20.75 -17.95
N GLU A 3 -16.59 19.70 -17.70
CA GLU A 3 -17.30 19.48 -16.45
C GLU A 3 -16.30 19.00 -15.38
N ILE A 4 -16.16 19.75 -14.29
CA ILE A 4 -15.27 19.37 -13.18
C ILE A 4 -15.94 18.22 -12.40
N LYS A 5 -15.41 17.01 -12.56
CA LYS A 5 -15.89 15.82 -11.83
C LYS A 5 -15.25 15.75 -10.43
N ILE A 6 -16.00 16.18 -9.41
CA ILE A 6 -15.60 16.04 -8.00
C ILE A 6 -15.98 14.64 -7.50
N GLN A 7 -15.01 13.89 -6.96
CA GLN A 7 -15.22 12.56 -6.37
C GLN A 7 -14.87 12.60 -4.89
N THR A 8 -15.72 11.99 -4.04
CA THR A 8 -15.50 11.90 -2.58
C THR A 8 -15.42 10.42 -2.21
N GLU A 9 -14.28 10.00 -1.65
CA GLU A 9 -14.07 8.64 -1.14
C GLU A 9 -13.90 8.69 0.39
N LYS A 10 -14.51 7.74 1.09
CA LYS A 10 -14.35 7.61 2.54
C LYS A 10 -13.05 6.86 2.83
N VAL A 11 -12.19 7.47 3.62
CA VAL A 11 -10.81 7.04 3.79
C VAL A 11 -10.61 6.05 4.95
N ASP A 12 -11.45 6.13 5.99
CA ASP A 12 -11.42 5.25 7.18
C ASP A 12 -10.01 4.99 7.76
N ASP A 13 -9.77 3.80 8.32
CA ASP A 13 -8.56 3.40 9.03
C ASP A 13 -7.42 2.92 8.10
N VAL A 14 -7.75 2.63 6.85
CA VAL A 14 -6.87 1.99 5.87
C VAL A 14 -5.55 2.76 5.65
N PRO A 15 -5.52 4.09 5.41
CA PRO A 15 -4.24 4.76 5.16
C PRO A 15 -3.36 4.85 6.40
N LEU A 16 -3.94 4.85 7.60
CA LEU A 16 -3.20 4.83 8.86
C LEU A 16 -2.52 3.47 9.02
N ILE A 17 -3.28 2.38 8.88
CA ILE A 17 -2.76 1.01 8.96
C ILE A 17 -1.67 0.79 7.91
N LEU A 18 -1.95 1.15 6.65
CA LEU A 18 -0.98 1.01 5.56
C LEU A 18 0.29 1.83 5.79
N HIS A 19 0.17 3.03 6.40
CA HIS A 19 1.34 3.82 6.78
C HIS A 19 2.18 3.14 7.87
N MET A 20 1.53 2.61 8.92
CA MET A 20 2.22 1.89 9.99
C MET A 20 2.96 0.66 9.46
N ILE A 21 2.32 -0.13 8.60
CA ILE A 21 2.94 -1.28 7.93
C ILE A 21 4.14 -0.86 7.08
N SER A 22 4.03 0.26 6.36
CA SER A 22 5.11 0.82 5.55
C SER A 22 6.29 1.28 6.40
N GLU A 23 6.06 1.95 7.54
CA GLU A 23 7.13 2.37 8.47
C GLU A 23 7.87 1.17 9.08
N MET A 24 7.17 0.05 9.31
CA MET A 24 7.80 -1.20 9.75
C MET A 24 8.64 -1.89 8.67
N ARG A 25 8.65 -1.35 7.43
CA ARG A 25 9.42 -1.87 6.28
C ARG A 25 9.10 -3.33 5.93
N ILE A 26 7.88 -3.78 6.21
CA ILE A 26 7.44 -5.16 5.94
C ILE A 26 7.54 -5.49 4.45
N GLY A 27 7.11 -4.59 3.57
CA GLY A 27 7.18 -4.79 2.11
C GLY A 27 8.60 -5.11 1.61
N PRO A 28 9.59 -4.22 1.84
CA PRO A 28 10.98 -4.48 1.46
C PRO A 28 11.57 -5.76 2.05
N ILE A 29 11.32 -6.05 3.32
CA ILE A 29 11.81 -7.27 3.98
C ILE A 29 11.26 -8.53 3.26
N ILE A 30 9.98 -8.50 2.90
CA ILE A 30 9.35 -9.60 2.17
C ILE A 30 9.93 -9.73 0.76
N ASP A 31 10.11 -8.62 0.04
CA ASP A 31 10.67 -8.64 -1.32
C ASP A 31 12.13 -9.16 -1.33
N GLU A 32 12.89 -8.97 -0.26
CA GLU A 32 14.24 -9.54 -0.08
C GLU A 32 14.21 -11.06 0.14
N ILE A 33 13.24 -11.56 0.89
CA ILE A 33 13.12 -12.98 1.26
C ILE A 33 12.46 -13.78 0.14
N ILE A 34 11.40 -13.24 -0.47
CA ILE A 34 10.57 -13.94 -1.45
C ILE A 34 10.96 -13.47 -2.84
N LYS A 35 11.68 -14.34 -3.56
CA LYS A 35 11.94 -14.16 -4.98
C LYS A 35 10.72 -14.65 -5.77
N PRO A 36 10.00 -13.76 -6.47
CA PRO A 36 8.86 -14.18 -7.27
C PRO A 36 9.31 -15.10 -8.41
N HIS A 37 8.42 -16.01 -8.81
CA HIS A 37 8.65 -16.84 -9.98
C HIS A 37 8.73 -15.98 -11.25
N GLY A 38 9.51 -16.40 -12.25
CA GLY A 38 9.84 -15.56 -13.42
C GLY A 38 8.64 -15.09 -14.25
N ASN A 39 7.50 -15.77 -14.15
CA ASN A 39 6.26 -15.42 -14.86
C ASN A 39 5.34 -14.49 -14.07
N ARG A 40 5.74 -14.04 -12.87
CA ARG A 40 4.92 -13.13 -12.07
C ARG A 40 5.15 -11.71 -12.55
N GLU A 41 4.11 -11.11 -13.11
CA GLU A 41 4.07 -9.71 -13.51
C GLU A 41 3.19 -8.89 -12.55
N GLY A 42 3.40 -7.57 -12.52
CA GLY A 42 2.60 -6.65 -11.69
C GLY A 42 3.26 -6.29 -10.35
N LEU A 43 2.46 -6.22 -9.28
CA LEU A 43 2.90 -5.75 -7.97
C LEU A 43 3.94 -6.69 -7.33
N SER A 44 4.90 -6.08 -6.62
CA SER A 44 5.85 -6.82 -5.78
C SER A 44 5.11 -7.64 -4.72
N VAL A 45 5.72 -8.74 -4.28
CA VAL A 45 5.11 -9.62 -3.27
C VAL A 45 4.93 -8.86 -1.96
N GLY A 46 5.91 -8.06 -1.59
CA GLY A 46 5.86 -7.17 -0.43
C GLY A 46 4.72 -6.18 -0.50
N THR A 47 4.53 -5.51 -1.65
CA THR A 47 3.43 -4.55 -1.82
C THR A 47 2.06 -5.22 -1.73
N MET A 48 1.90 -6.38 -2.37
CA MET A 48 0.67 -7.18 -2.27
C MET A 48 0.37 -7.56 -0.81
N ILE A 49 1.38 -8.00 -0.06
CA ILE A 49 1.21 -8.37 1.35
C ILE A 49 0.89 -7.16 2.23
N MET A 50 1.50 -5.99 1.99
CA MET A 50 1.15 -4.78 2.74
C MET A 50 -0.33 -4.39 2.54
N ILE A 51 -0.82 -4.45 1.31
CA ILE A 51 -2.23 -4.18 0.97
C ILE A 51 -3.14 -5.21 1.65
N TRP A 52 -2.79 -6.49 1.57
CA TRP A 52 -3.59 -7.56 2.17
C TRP A 52 -3.63 -7.49 3.71
N LEU A 53 -2.52 -7.19 4.36
CA LEU A 53 -2.48 -6.96 5.81
C LEU A 53 -3.35 -5.77 6.21
N SER A 54 -3.36 -4.71 5.41
CA SER A 54 -4.24 -3.56 5.63
C SER A 54 -5.72 -3.94 5.49
N TYR A 55 -6.06 -4.79 4.51
CA TYR A 55 -7.40 -5.34 4.34
C TYR A 55 -7.81 -6.19 5.55
N ILE A 56 -6.95 -7.12 5.99
CA ILE A 56 -7.20 -7.96 7.17
C ILE A 56 -7.51 -7.13 8.40
N LEU A 57 -6.73 -6.09 8.65
CA LEU A 57 -6.88 -5.28 9.86
C LEU A 57 -8.10 -4.35 9.82
N SER A 58 -8.46 -3.85 8.63
CA SER A 58 -9.61 -2.95 8.46
C SER A 58 -10.94 -3.71 8.34
N GLN A 59 -10.95 -4.81 7.57
CA GLN A 59 -12.16 -5.56 7.24
C GLN A 59 -12.36 -6.81 8.11
N SER A 60 -11.35 -7.19 8.90
CA SER A 60 -11.33 -8.43 9.70
C SER A 60 -11.55 -9.71 8.87
N ASP A 61 -11.23 -9.66 7.57
CA ASP A 61 -11.33 -10.78 6.64
C ASP A 61 -9.94 -11.12 6.07
N HIS A 62 -9.61 -12.40 6.09
CA HIS A 62 -8.33 -12.93 5.64
C HIS A 62 -8.35 -13.47 4.21
N ARG A 63 -9.51 -13.47 3.54
CA ARG A 63 -9.64 -14.03 2.20
C ARG A 63 -9.00 -13.10 1.16
N MET A 64 -7.87 -13.53 0.60
CA MET A 64 -7.17 -12.80 -0.47
C MET A 64 -8.05 -12.59 -1.72
N SER A 65 -9.01 -13.49 -2.00
CA SER A 65 -9.93 -13.38 -3.14
C SER A 65 -10.81 -12.13 -3.12
N GLU A 66 -11.09 -11.58 -1.94
CA GLU A 66 -11.93 -10.39 -1.77
C GLU A 66 -11.12 -9.08 -1.89
N VAL A 67 -9.79 -9.16 -1.77
CA VAL A 67 -8.91 -7.99 -1.76
C VAL A 67 -8.95 -7.25 -3.08
N GLU A 68 -9.08 -7.95 -4.22
CA GLU A 68 -9.13 -7.32 -5.54
C GLU A 68 -10.34 -6.37 -5.66
N GLN A 69 -11.52 -6.88 -5.30
CA GLN A 69 -12.76 -6.08 -5.32
C GLN A 69 -12.68 -4.93 -4.32
N TRP A 70 -12.11 -5.18 -3.14
CA TRP A 70 -11.88 -4.14 -2.14
C TRP A 70 -10.93 -3.04 -2.64
N VAL A 71 -9.78 -3.39 -3.23
CA VAL A 71 -8.83 -2.42 -3.81
C VAL A 71 -9.49 -1.58 -4.90
N ALA A 72 -10.32 -2.18 -5.75
CA ALA A 72 -11.06 -1.44 -6.78
C ALA A 72 -12.00 -0.38 -6.17
N SER A 73 -12.57 -0.65 -4.99
CA SER A 73 -13.40 0.32 -4.26
C SER A 73 -12.60 1.44 -3.57
N GLN A 74 -11.31 1.22 -3.31
CA GLN A 74 -10.41 2.11 -2.57
C GLN A 74 -9.35 2.78 -3.46
N ILE A 75 -9.54 2.71 -4.79
CA ILE A 75 -8.49 3.00 -5.76
C ILE A 75 -8.06 4.47 -5.76
N ILE A 76 -8.97 5.41 -5.42
CA ILE A 76 -8.63 6.84 -5.40
C ILE A 76 -7.73 7.11 -4.20
N MET A 77 -8.05 6.56 -3.01
CA MET A 77 -7.21 6.68 -1.81
C MET A 77 -5.84 6.00 -2.02
N LEU A 78 -5.81 4.81 -2.60
CA LEU A 78 -4.56 4.08 -2.85
C LEU A 78 -3.67 4.80 -3.88
N ASN A 79 -4.24 5.37 -4.94
CA ASN A 79 -3.50 6.15 -5.93
C ASN A 79 -3.04 7.52 -5.41
N ALA A 80 -3.77 8.12 -4.47
CA ALA A 80 -3.38 9.39 -3.85
C ALA A 80 -2.06 9.25 -3.08
N LYS A 81 -1.76 8.06 -2.54
CA LYS A 81 -0.41 7.71 -2.08
C LYS A 81 0.48 7.32 -3.26
N ASN A 82 0.90 8.31 -4.06
CA ASN A 82 2.27 8.25 -4.55
C ASN A 82 3.16 8.34 -3.30
N LEU A 83 3.69 7.20 -2.85
CA LEU A 83 4.60 7.10 -1.72
C LEU A 83 5.79 8.03 -1.99
N SER A 84 5.69 9.27 -1.51
CA SER A 84 6.78 10.23 -1.58
C SER A 84 7.98 9.57 -0.91
N SER A 85 9.03 9.41 -1.69
CA SER A 85 10.41 9.19 -1.27
C SER A 85 10.76 10.12 -0.11
N ARG A 86 10.52 9.68 1.12
CA ARG A 86 11.04 10.33 2.32
C ARG A 86 12.32 9.62 2.78
N SER A 87 13.24 9.44 1.84
CA SER A 87 14.67 9.37 2.13
C SER A 87 15.19 10.79 2.37
N ASN A 88 14.79 11.38 3.50
CA ASN A 88 15.44 12.57 4.02
C ASN A 88 15.38 12.55 5.55
N ARG A 89 15.94 11.49 6.15
CA ARG A 89 16.39 11.49 7.54
C ARG A 89 17.92 11.47 7.54
N GLY A 90 18.51 12.66 7.66
CA GLY A 90 19.70 12.84 8.49
C GLY A 90 21.04 12.35 7.94
N LYS A 91 21.49 12.88 6.78
CA LYS A 91 22.92 13.16 6.63
C LYS A 91 23.29 14.34 7.55
N ARG A 92 23.43 14.09 8.85
CA ARG A 92 24.21 14.90 9.81
C ARG A 92 24.63 14.02 10.98
N PHE A 93 25.69 13.26 10.78
CA PHE A 93 26.65 13.04 11.84
C PHE A 93 28.01 13.47 11.30
N CYS A 94 28.31 14.76 11.48
CA CYS A 94 29.68 15.22 11.56
C CYS A 94 30.14 14.95 12.98
N ARG A 95 30.95 13.92 13.17
CA ARG A 95 32.33 13.99 13.65
C ARG A 95 32.94 12.61 13.66
#